data_AF-A0A438CIZ2-F1
#
_entry.id   AF-A0A438CIZ2-F1
#
_cell.length_a   1.000
_cell.length_b   1.000
_cell.length_c   1.000
_cell.angle_alpha   90.00
_cell.angle_beta   90.00
_cell.angle_gamma   90.00
#
_symmetry.space_group_name_H-M   'P 1'
#
loop_
_entity.id
_entity.type
_entity.pdbx_description
1 polymer ?
#
loop_
_entity_poly.entity_id
_entity_poly.type
_entity_poly.pdbx_seq_one_letter_code
_entity_poly.pdbx_strand_id
1 'polypeptide(L)'
;MMIVLFHASLDSQICLMQDDKSATCFLLYCQKFIELVRVGELEEAVSYGRTKLAKFFELPGFEELVQDCVALLAYEQPHKSVVGYLLEDSQREVVADTVNAMILLRNPKVTDTQVCLRSDLEKLLRQLTASCLMKRQLEGDQGEAFHLHRVLNSGDE
;
A
#
# COMPACT_ATOMS: atom_id res chain seq x y z
N MET A 1 -0.59 -11.01 -4.94
CA MET A 1 0.09 -11.18 -6.24
C MET A 1 -0.41 -10.12 -7.22
N MET A 2 0.23 -8.95 -7.22
CA MET A 2 0.16 -7.93 -8.28
C MET A 2 1.48 -7.14 -8.23
N ILE A 3 2.60 -7.87 -8.41
CA ILE A 3 3.96 -7.31 -8.51
C ILE A 3 4.27 -6.89 -9.97
N VAL A 4 3.30 -7.02 -10.87
CA VAL A 4 3.51 -6.69 -12.28
C VAL A 4 3.38 -5.17 -12.46
N LEU A 5 4.50 -4.46 -12.31
CA LEU A 5 4.92 -3.25 -13.06
C LEU A 5 5.94 -2.35 -12.33
N PHE A 6 6.59 -2.79 -11.25
CA PHE A 6 7.49 -1.89 -10.51
C PHE A 6 8.89 -1.68 -11.13
N HIS A 7 9.33 -2.49 -12.10
CA HIS A 7 10.75 -2.48 -12.50
C HIS A 7 11.09 -1.73 -13.80
N ALA A 8 10.12 -1.17 -14.53
CA ALA A 8 10.40 -0.57 -15.85
C ALA A 8 9.90 0.88 -16.04
N SER A 9 9.50 1.60 -14.99
CA SER A 9 8.82 2.89 -15.22
C SER A 9 8.87 3.86 -14.04
N LEU A 10 9.99 4.00 -13.32
CA LEU A 10 10.08 5.10 -12.34
C LEU A 10 10.00 6.48 -13.03
N ASP A 11 10.46 6.61 -14.26
CA ASP A 11 10.45 7.88 -15.00
C ASP A 11 9.11 8.21 -15.69
N SER A 12 8.19 7.24 -15.83
CA SER A 12 6.89 7.43 -16.49
C SER A 12 5.69 7.39 -15.53
N GLN A 13 5.88 7.12 -14.23
CA GLN A 13 4.79 7.14 -13.23
C GLN A 13 4.33 8.53 -12.77
N ILE A 14 5.01 9.62 -13.19
CA ILE A 14 4.57 10.99 -12.90
C ILE A 14 3.24 11.33 -13.60
N CYS A 15 2.81 10.59 -14.63
CA CYS A 15 1.59 10.88 -15.40
C CYS A 15 0.27 10.45 -14.69
N LEU A 16 0.33 9.67 -13.61
CA LEU A 16 -0.88 9.25 -12.88
C LEU A 16 -1.41 10.32 -11.91
N MET A 17 -0.60 11.31 -11.54
CA MET A 17 -0.94 12.24 -10.48
C MET A 17 -1.23 13.63 -11.06
N GLN A 18 -2.50 13.93 -11.34
CA GLN A 18 -2.93 15.28 -11.72
C GLN A 18 -2.91 16.26 -10.53
N ASP A 19 -2.98 15.72 -9.31
CA ASP A 19 -2.92 16.47 -8.06
C ASP A 19 -1.75 15.99 -7.21
N ASP A 20 -0.72 16.82 -7.13
CA ASP A 20 0.53 16.55 -6.42
C ASP A 20 0.41 16.65 -4.88
N LYS A 21 -0.78 17.02 -4.38
CA LYS A 21 -1.17 17.10 -2.96
C LYS A 21 -2.24 16.09 -2.56
N SER A 22 -2.59 15.14 -3.44
CA SER A 22 -3.52 14.07 -3.10
C SER A 22 -2.97 13.10 -2.03
N ALA A 23 -3.86 12.44 -1.30
CA ALA A 23 -3.48 11.41 -0.32
C ALA A 23 -2.70 10.23 -0.96
N THR A 24 -3.02 9.88 -2.22
CA THR A 24 -2.28 8.88 -2.98
C THR A 24 -0.84 9.33 -3.27
N CYS A 25 -0.66 10.59 -3.70
CA CYS A 25 0.67 11.19 -3.85
C CYS A 25 1.46 11.12 -2.55
N PHE A 26 0.83 11.51 -1.43
CA PHE A 26 1.46 11.48 -0.12
C PHE A 26 1.98 10.08 0.22
N LEU A 27 1.13 9.06 0.13
CA LEU A 27 1.50 7.68 0.46
C LEU A 27 2.64 7.14 -0.41
N LEU A 28 2.66 7.49 -1.70
CA LEU A 28 3.76 7.13 -2.61
C LEU A 28 5.07 7.83 -2.22
N TYR A 29 5.01 9.12 -1.87
CA TYR A 29 6.18 9.85 -1.41
C TYR A 29 6.71 9.29 -0.08
N CYS A 30 5.83 8.98 0.87
CA CYS A 30 6.20 8.30 2.11
C CYS A 30 6.87 6.95 1.82
N GLN A 31 6.29 6.12 0.95
CA GLN A 31 6.87 4.82 0.62
C GLN A 31 8.28 4.97 0.05
N LYS A 32 8.50 5.86 -0.92
CA LYS A 32 9.83 6.08 -1.49
C LYS A 32 10.83 6.58 -0.43
N PHE A 33 10.40 7.49 0.45
CA PHE A 33 11.24 7.95 1.56
C PHE A 33 11.62 6.80 2.50
N ILE A 34 10.64 5.98 2.91
CA ILE A 34 10.85 4.81 3.78
C ILE A 34 11.83 3.82 3.13
N GLU A 35 11.72 3.56 1.82
CA GLU A 35 12.66 2.69 1.12
C GLU A 35 14.08 3.27 1.09
N LEU A 36 14.24 4.58 0.90
CA LEU A 36 15.57 5.23 0.97
C LEU A 36 16.21 5.06 2.36
N VAL A 37 15.41 5.24 3.42
CA VAL A 37 15.90 5.00 4.79
C VAL A 37 16.23 3.53 5.01
N ARG A 38 15.43 2.60 4.49
CA ARG A 38 15.65 1.15 4.63
C ARG A 38 16.98 0.71 4.02
N VAL A 39 17.37 1.25 2.87
CA VAL A 39 18.65 0.91 2.21
C VAL A 39 19.84 1.70 2.74
N GLY A 40 19.61 2.67 3.64
CA GLY A 40 20.67 3.48 4.25
C GLY A 40 21.12 4.70 3.42
N GLU A 41 20.38 5.06 2.37
CA GLU A 41 20.68 6.20 1.49
C GLU A 41 20.20 7.53 2.14
N LEU A 42 20.79 7.88 3.29
CA LEU A 42 20.30 8.95 4.16
C LEU A 42 20.36 10.35 3.51
N GLU A 43 21.38 10.63 2.69
CA GLU A 43 21.51 11.92 2.01
C GLU A 43 20.38 12.14 0.99
N GLU A 44 20.09 11.10 0.18
CA GLU A 44 18.96 11.12 -0.75
C GLU A 44 17.63 11.20 0.02
N ALA A 45 17.48 10.42 1.09
CA ALA A 45 16.28 10.45 1.92
C ALA A 45 15.98 11.85 2.47
N VAL A 46 16.99 12.54 3.01
CA VAL A 46 16.84 13.91 3.54
C VAL A 46 16.49 14.91 2.43
N SER A 47 17.18 14.85 1.29
CA SER A 47 16.90 15.71 0.14
C SER A 47 15.48 15.49 -0.38
N TYR A 48 15.07 14.23 -0.49
CA TYR A 48 13.75 13.82 -0.93
C TYR A 48 12.65 14.25 0.04
N GLY A 49 12.84 14.03 1.35
CA GLY A 49 11.88 14.44 2.37
C GLY A 49 11.61 15.95 2.36
N ARG A 50 12.66 16.76 2.25
CA ARG A 50 12.54 18.23 2.16
C ARG A 50 11.81 18.71 0.90
N THR A 51 11.97 18.01 -0.22
CA THR A 51 11.37 18.43 -1.50
C THR A 51 9.96 17.86 -1.73
N LYS A 52 9.69 16.64 -1.26
CA LYS A 52 8.43 15.92 -1.54
C LYS A 52 7.49 15.85 -0.35
N LEU A 53 7.98 15.64 0.88
CA LEU A 53 7.14 15.49 2.07
C LEU A 53 6.82 16.83 2.73
N ALA A 54 7.74 17.80 2.69
CA ALA A 54 7.55 19.10 3.36
C ALA A 54 6.24 19.82 2.97
N LYS A 55 5.81 19.70 1.72
CA LYS A 55 4.55 20.29 1.24
C LYS A 55 3.28 19.70 1.85
N PHE A 56 3.36 18.53 2.48
CA PHE A 56 2.25 17.89 3.19
C PHE A 56 2.23 18.23 4.67
N PHE A 57 3.35 18.72 5.23
CA PHE A 57 3.42 19.12 6.64
C PHE A 57 2.51 20.30 6.97
N GLU A 58 2.16 21.12 5.98
CA GLU A 58 1.23 22.24 6.12
C GLU A 58 -0.23 21.86 5.85
N LEU A 59 -0.51 20.59 5.50
CA LEU A 59 -1.85 20.11 5.17
C LEU A 59 -2.46 19.37 6.37
N PRO A 60 -3.67 19.75 6.80
CA PRO A 60 -4.32 19.16 7.96
C PRO A 60 -4.56 17.67 7.76
N GLY A 61 -4.12 16.86 8.72
CA GLY A 61 -4.29 15.42 8.76
C GLY A 61 -3.10 14.62 8.21
N PHE A 62 -2.04 15.27 7.74
CA PHE A 62 -0.82 14.60 7.26
C PHE A 62 0.37 14.80 8.19
N GLU A 63 0.29 15.70 9.17
CA GLU A 63 1.43 16.16 9.96
C GLU A 63 2.05 15.02 10.78
N GLU A 64 1.23 14.23 11.45
CA GLU A 64 1.66 13.08 12.26
C GLU A 64 2.38 12.03 11.38
N LEU A 65 1.82 11.73 10.20
CA LEU A 65 2.41 10.76 9.27
C LEU A 65 3.75 11.25 8.68
N VAL A 66 3.86 12.56 8.41
CA VAL A 66 5.15 13.16 8.00
C VAL A 66 6.17 13.04 9.13
N GLN A 67 5.77 13.33 10.37
CA GLN A 67 6.64 13.22 11.54
C GLN A 67 7.13 11.79 11.73
N ASP A 68 6.24 10.81 11.64
CA ASP A 68 6.60 9.40 11.78
C ASP A 68 7.57 8.94 10.69
N CYS A 69 7.35 9.34 9.44
CA CYS A 69 8.28 9.05 8.35
C CYS A 69 9.66 9.64 8.65
N VAL A 70 9.74 10.94 8.94
CA VAL A 70 11.02 11.64 9.18
C VAL A 70 11.72 11.12 10.43
N ALA A 71 10.97 10.67 11.45
CA ALA A 71 11.53 10.10 12.67
C ALA A 71 12.38 8.85 12.42
N LEU A 72 12.15 8.10 11.34
CA LEU A 72 12.99 6.94 10.97
C LEU A 72 14.46 7.31 10.82
N LEU A 73 14.78 8.55 10.40
CA LEU A 73 16.15 9.04 10.26
C LEU A 73 16.87 9.23 11.61
N ALA A 74 16.13 9.33 12.71
CA ALA A 74 16.70 9.57 14.03
C ALA A 74 17.26 8.30 14.69
N TYR A 75 17.00 7.12 14.11
CA TYR A 75 17.37 5.84 14.69
C TYR A 75 18.48 5.16 13.89
N GLU A 76 19.49 4.64 14.59
CA GLU A 76 20.54 3.81 13.98
C GLU A 76 19.99 2.48 13.43
N GLN A 77 18.94 1.95 14.09
CA GLN A 77 18.21 0.76 13.66
C GLN A 77 16.72 1.11 13.49
N PRO A 78 16.32 1.65 12.32
CA PRO A 78 14.96 2.14 12.10
C PRO A 78 13.86 1.10 12.36
N HIS A 79 14.12 -0.18 12.09
CA HIS A 79 13.20 -1.29 12.33
C HIS A 79 12.91 -1.58 13.81
N LYS A 80 13.75 -1.11 14.74
CA LYS A 80 13.51 -1.25 16.20
C LYS A 80 12.89 0.00 16.83
N SER A 81 12.62 1.02 16.02
CA SER A 81 12.03 2.26 16.51
C SER A 81 10.52 2.11 16.77
N VAL A 82 9.94 3.07 17.49
CA VAL A 82 8.48 3.14 17.70
C VAL A 82 7.70 3.31 16.38
N VAL A 83 8.36 3.85 15.35
CA VAL A 83 7.83 3.99 13.98
C VAL A 83 8.32 2.87 13.05
N GLY A 84 8.93 1.82 13.60
CA GLY A 84 9.47 0.69 12.84
C GLY A 84 8.39 -0.07 12.06
N TYR A 85 7.13 0.02 12.47
CA TYR A 85 5.98 -0.54 11.77
C TYR A 85 5.85 -0.04 10.32
N LEU A 86 6.34 1.17 10.01
CA LEU A 86 6.38 1.72 8.64
C LEU A 86 7.28 0.91 7.70
N LEU A 87 8.23 0.14 8.26
CA LEU A 87 9.14 -0.72 7.51
C LEU A 87 8.60 -2.13 7.31
N GLU A 88 7.40 -2.44 7.78
CA GLU A 88 6.79 -3.75 7.57
C GLU A 88 6.15 -3.87 6.18
N ASP A 89 5.85 -5.10 5.79
CA ASP A 89 5.20 -5.42 4.52
C ASP A 89 3.78 -4.85 4.46
N SER A 90 3.11 -4.75 5.61
CA SER A 90 1.78 -4.15 5.80
C SER A 90 1.71 -2.72 5.24
N GLN A 91 2.75 -1.92 5.41
CA GLN A 91 2.80 -0.57 4.85
C GLN A 91 2.80 -0.59 3.32
N ARG A 92 3.54 -1.53 2.70
CA ARG A 92 3.55 -1.69 1.23
C ARG A 92 2.20 -2.17 0.71
N GLU A 93 1.50 -2.99 1.48
CA GLU A 93 0.13 -3.42 1.15
C GLU A 93 -0.85 -2.24 1.14
N VAL A 94 -0.80 -1.35 2.15
CA VAL A 94 -1.64 -0.14 2.19
C VAL A 94 -1.42 0.76 0.98
N VAL A 95 -0.15 0.96 0.60
CA VAL A 95 0.20 1.76 -0.59
C VAL A 95 -0.30 1.08 -1.86
N ALA A 96 -0.12 -0.24 -1.97
CA ALA A 96 -0.60 -1.01 -3.12
C ALA A 96 -2.14 -0.94 -3.25
N ASP A 97 -2.88 -1.11 -2.17
CA ASP A 97 -4.35 -0.99 -2.15
C ASP A 97 -4.80 0.40 -2.58
N THR A 98 -4.12 1.45 -2.10
CA THR A 98 -4.43 2.84 -2.49
C THR A 98 -4.18 3.08 -3.98
N VAL A 99 -3.05 2.60 -4.51
CA VAL A 99 -2.72 2.72 -5.93
C VAL A 99 -3.71 1.91 -6.78
N ASN A 100 -4.04 0.70 -6.36
CA ASN A 100 -5.03 -0.15 -7.03
C ASN A 100 -6.39 0.55 -7.11
N ALA A 101 -6.87 1.11 -6.00
CA ALA A 101 -8.11 1.87 -5.97
C ALA A 101 -8.07 3.09 -6.90
N MET A 102 -6.97 3.84 -6.92
CA MET A 102 -6.80 4.99 -7.82
C MET A 102 -6.82 4.59 -9.30
N ILE A 103 -6.18 3.48 -9.65
CA ILE A 103 -6.22 2.93 -11.02
C ILE A 103 -7.65 2.54 -11.40
N LEU A 104 -8.38 1.87 -10.50
CA LEU A 104 -9.77 1.47 -10.75
C LEU A 104 -10.69 2.68 -10.94
N LEU A 105 -10.51 3.75 -10.16
CA LEU A 105 -11.29 4.99 -10.26
C LEU A 105 -11.07 5.74 -11.59
N ARG A 106 -9.93 5.52 -12.27
CA ARG A 106 -9.66 6.11 -13.60
C ARG A 106 -10.41 5.41 -14.73
N ASN A 107 -11.08 4.29 -14.47
CA ASN A 107 -11.84 3.58 -15.50
C ASN A 107 -13.11 4.37 -15.85
N PRO A 108 -13.26 4.83 -17.12
CA PRO A 108 -14.40 5.66 -17.53
C PRO A 108 -15.75 4.94 -17.49
N LYS A 109 -15.74 3.60 -17.33
CA LYS A 109 -16.96 2.78 -17.21
C LYS A 109 -17.51 2.74 -15.79
N VAL A 110 -16.78 3.29 -14.81
CA VAL A 110 -17.17 3.29 -13.40
C VAL A 110 -18.16 4.44 -13.18
N THR A 111 -19.43 4.09 -13.00
CA THR A 111 -20.51 5.06 -12.76
C THR A 111 -20.76 5.32 -11.27
N ASP A 112 -20.20 4.49 -10.39
CA ASP A 112 -20.36 4.58 -8.94
C ASP A 112 -18.99 4.54 -8.24
N THR A 113 -18.57 5.70 -7.74
CA THR A 113 -17.26 5.93 -7.14
C THR A 113 -17.11 5.27 -5.77
N GLN A 114 -18.20 5.00 -5.04
CA GLN A 114 -18.12 4.31 -3.73
C GLN A 114 -17.89 2.80 -3.87
N VAL A 115 -18.32 2.21 -4.99
CA VAL A 115 -18.24 0.75 -5.25
C VAL A 115 -16.89 0.35 -5.86
N CYS A 116 -16.06 1.31 -6.29
CA CYS A 116 -14.87 1.08 -7.11
C CYS A 116 -13.55 0.93 -6.35
N LEU A 117 -13.56 1.00 -5.02
CA LEU A 117 -12.33 0.83 -4.23
C LEU A 117 -11.76 -0.61 -4.27
N ARG A 118 -12.50 -1.56 -4.85
CA ARG A 118 -12.12 -2.97 -4.95
C ARG A 118 -12.41 -3.49 -6.34
N SER A 119 -11.48 -4.29 -6.87
CA SER A 119 -11.70 -4.99 -8.13
C SER A 119 -12.84 -6.02 -8.00
N ASP A 120 -13.52 -6.33 -9.09
CA ASP A 120 -14.57 -7.37 -9.08
C ASP A 120 -14.01 -8.73 -8.66
N LEU A 121 -12.75 -9.01 -9.02
CA LEU A 121 -12.03 -10.18 -8.54
C LEU A 121 -11.88 -10.19 -7.02
N GLU A 122 -11.46 -9.08 -6.40
CA GLU A 122 -11.34 -8.99 -4.94
C GLU A 122 -12.71 -9.19 -4.26
N LYS A 123 -13.77 -8.60 -4.81
CA LYS A 123 -15.14 -8.79 -4.30
C LYS A 123 -15.53 -10.26 -4.33
N LEU A 124 -15.30 -10.94 -5.47
CA LEU A 124 -15.58 -12.37 -5.63
C LEU A 124 -14.74 -13.22 -4.66
N LEU A 125 -13.45 -12.94 -4.51
CA LEU A 125 -12.58 -13.66 -3.58
C LEU A 125 -13.02 -13.49 -2.12
N ARG A 126 -13.46 -12.29 -1.72
CA ARG A 126 -14.00 -12.05 -0.38
C ARG A 126 -15.31 -12.77 -0.15
N GLN A 127 -16.22 -12.75 -1.14
CA GLN A 127 -17.48 -13.49 -1.08
C GLN A 127 -17.25 -14.99 -0.99
N LEU A 128 -16.33 -15.53 -1.80
CA LEU A 128 -15.92 -16.93 -1.75
C LEU A 128 -15.37 -17.28 -0.36
N THR A 129 -14.44 -16.48 0.16
CA THR A 129 -13.86 -16.66 1.49
C THR A 129 -14.93 -16.66 2.58
N ALA A 130 -15.84 -15.69 2.56
CA ALA A 130 -16.95 -15.59 3.52
C ALA A 130 -17.91 -16.79 3.44
N SER A 131 -18.24 -17.23 2.22
CA SER A 131 -19.09 -18.40 1.99
C SER A 131 -18.45 -19.69 2.52
N CYS A 132 -17.16 -19.90 2.25
CA CYS A 132 -16.40 -21.04 2.78
C CYS A 132 -16.36 -21.05 4.32
N LEU A 133 -16.13 -19.88 4.94
CA LEU A 133 -16.13 -19.74 6.39
C LEU A 133 -17.52 -20.03 7.00
N MET A 134 -18.58 -19.48 6.41
CA MET A 134 -19.96 -19.74 6.84
C MET A 134 -20.30 -21.23 6.77
N LYS A 135 -19.95 -21.90 5.67
CA LYS A 135 -20.16 -23.34 5.51
C LYS A 135 -19.45 -24.14 6.61
N ARG A 136 -18.19 -23.81 6.89
CA ARG A 136 -17.40 -24.46 7.94
C ARG A 136 -18.02 -24.29 9.32
N GLN A 137 -18.55 -23.11 9.62
CA GLN A 137 -19.28 -22.87 10.87
C GLN A 137 -20.54 -23.75 10.99
N LEU A 138 -21.30 -23.92 9.90
CA LEU A 138 -22.46 -24.81 9.88
C LEU A 138 -22.09 -26.29 10.05
N GLU A 139 -20.90 -26.69 9.61
CA GLU A 139 -20.38 -28.06 9.70
C GLU A 139 -19.61 -28.32 11.02
N GLY A 140 -19.71 -27.43 12.02
CA GLY A 140 -19.05 -27.61 13.32
C GLY A 140 -17.54 -27.40 13.28
N ASP A 141 -17.10 -26.41 12.50
CA ASP A 141 -15.70 -26.08 12.23
C ASP A 141 -14.89 -27.21 11.58
N GLN A 142 -15.58 -28.19 11.01
CA GLN A 142 -14.99 -29.27 10.23
C GLN A 142 -14.72 -28.84 8.79
N GLY A 143 -13.67 -29.42 8.19
CA GLY A 143 -13.28 -29.14 6.81
C GLY A 143 -12.21 -28.07 6.65
N GLU A 144 -11.75 -27.93 5.41
CA GLU A 144 -10.61 -27.10 5.06
C GLU A 144 -11.03 -25.64 4.85
N ALA A 145 -10.33 -24.71 5.52
CA ALA A 145 -10.54 -23.29 5.30
C ALA A 145 -9.92 -22.84 3.96
N PHE A 146 -10.63 -21.94 3.27
CA PHE A 146 -10.12 -21.32 2.07
C PHE A 146 -9.03 -20.30 2.44
N HIS A 147 -7.79 -20.63 2.09
CA HIS A 147 -6.64 -19.75 2.27
C HIS A 147 -6.07 -19.38 0.91
N LEU A 148 -6.38 -18.17 0.43
CA LEU A 148 -5.93 -17.68 -0.87
C LEU A 148 -4.40 -17.82 -1.04
N HIS A 149 -3.64 -17.49 0.00
CA HIS A 149 -2.17 -17.62 -0.02
C HIS A 149 -1.70 -19.06 -0.29
N ARG A 150 -2.35 -20.05 0.32
CA ARG A 150 -2.02 -21.47 0.09
C ARG A 150 -2.38 -21.92 -1.32
N VAL A 151 -3.51 -21.45 -1.86
CA VAL A 151 -3.95 -21.76 -3.23
C VAL A 151 -2.96 -21.17 -4.26
N LEU A 152 -2.47 -19.95 -4.02
CA LEU A 152 -1.53 -19.32 -4.94
C LEU A 152 -0.14 -19.98 -4.92
N ASN A 153 0.29 -20.53 -3.79
CA ASN A 153 1.62 -21.12 -3.62
C ASN A 153 1.66 -22.65 -3.80
N SER A 154 0.52 -23.30 -4.11
CA SER A 154 0.44 -24.76 -4.32
C SER A 154 0.56 -25.16 -5.79
N GLY A 155 0.79 -24.21 -6.70
CA GLY A 155 0.95 -24.45 -8.13
C GLY A 155 2.40 -24.61 -8.62
N ASP A 156 3.39 -24.60 -7.71
CA ASP A 156 4.82 -24.69 -8.03
C ASP A 156 5.41 -26.11 -7.88
N GLU A 157 4.57 -27.17 -7.85
CA GLU A 157 5.00 -28.59 -7.88
C GLU A 157 4.76 -29.27 -9.24
#